data_AF-A0A668AS89-F1
#
_entry.id   AF-A0A668AS89-F1
#
_cell.length_a   1.000
_cell.length_b   1.000
_cell.length_c   1.000
_cell.angle_alpha   90.00
_cell.angle_beta   90.00
_cell.angle_gamma   90.00
#
_symmetry.space_group_name_H-M   'P 1'
#
loop_
_entity.id
_entity.type
_entity.pdbx_description
1 polymer ?
#
loop_
_entity_poly.entity_id
_entity_poly.type
_entity_poly.pdbx_seq_one_letter_code
_entity_poly.pdbx_strand_id
1 'polypeptide(L)'
;RKTLHSSTIPKIFVRLYPAGSESDCYVTLRLPTASTRTHRTKTVPNSNAPVWNETFSFKPQNHLKNILEIKVYDDDTITSDDLISTIMFDIGTLTPDEKETKVFIINPEVNMGSASLLASWKSLISHQLYFIYLSTNNWLNYLNGYGNISILFAQVPVIAVVGSGGGTRAMTGLFGSLRGLQQIGVLDAVTYITGVSGSTWAMSSLYQQANWSQQDIDTVISVMEERFTKSFMSSFSIEKLQYYQDELDERLREGHIVSFVDMWGLIIEHLLFGKVKNLSEGQNPFPIYTAVNMKDRLTGCEPEWCEFTPYEVGIPKYGAFVRAEDFGSQFFLGHMIKKLPEIRIPYLIGIWSSAFSVNLSQLWQFATGAKPSWIAWTGPDVIEVDNEPSTLDTYLINPITDVGKMVTDFFNSRPVVAQIHNFMSGLFLHWNYNEHCNFKAWKDTHPDAFPNRLTPADSTLNLVDSGHAINIGCVPILRPQREVDLIISLSYSWDPVLKRTAAYCEDHKIPFPSIDFAKLDSEPQQELYIFEDEENPSAPIVLHFPLVNVTYKQFKAPGVLRKGEEEIKSGGVDVKSSNSPYKTQNLTYTVEDFRALVDLTSYNVINNKESILKIIHRALERKTSQ
;
A
#
# COMPACT_ATOMS: atom_id res chain seq x y z
N ARG A 1 -5.75 -33.24 33.33
CA ARG A 1 -6.02 -31.86 33.79
C ARG A 1 -5.13 -31.58 34.99
N LYS A 2 -3.91 -31.05 34.78
CA LYS A 2 -3.07 -30.52 35.87
C LYS A 2 -3.32 -29.02 35.94
N THR A 3 -4.01 -28.61 37.00
CA THR A 3 -4.24 -27.21 37.36
C THR A 3 -2.95 -26.70 38.00
N LEU A 4 -2.24 -25.76 37.35
CA LEU A 4 -1.21 -24.99 38.04
C LEU A 4 -1.91 -23.81 38.72
N HIS A 5 -2.03 -23.88 40.04
CA HIS A 5 -2.29 -22.73 40.89
C HIS A 5 -0.95 -22.13 41.31
N SER A 6 -0.64 -20.96 40.76
CA SER A 6 0.07 -19.89 41.46
C SER A 6 -0.17 -18.61 40.66
N SER A 7 -1.16 -17.82 41.06
CA SER A 7 -1.44 -16.52 40.45
C SER A 7 -1.33 -15.46 41.53
N THR A 8 -0.11 -15.03 41.82
CA THR A 8 0.09 -13.80 42.58
C THR A 8 -0.20 -12.66 41.62
N ILE A 9 -1.37 -12.05 41.78
CA ILE A 9 -1.80 -10.91 40.98
C ILE A 9 -0.80 -9.76 41.23
N PRO A 10 -0.12 -9.21 40.19
CA PRO A 10 0.72 -8.03 40.39
C PRO A 10 -0.14 -6.89 40.93
N LYS A 11 0.19 -6.41 42.14
CA LYS A 11 -0.43 -5.23 42.75
C LYS A 11 0.41 -4.02 42.36
N ILE A 12 -0.12 -3.20 41.46
CA ILE A 12 0.55 -1.99 41.01
C ILE A 12 0.21 -0.86 41.99
N PHE A 13 1.24 -0.29 42.63
CA PHE A 13 1.14 0.91 43.46
C PHE A 13 1.73 2.09 42.66
N VAL A 14 0.90 3.08 42.33
CA VAL A 14 1.31 4.28 41.59
C VAL A 14 1.36 5.46 42.56
N ARG A 15 2.53 6.12 42.65
CA ARG A 15 2.72 7.37 43.41
C ARG A 15 3.35 8.40 42.47
N LEU A 16 2.68 9.53 42.25
CA LEU A 16 3.10 10.56 41.30
C LEU A 16 3.35 11.88 42.05
N TYR A 17 4.31 12.67 41.57
CA TYR A 17 4.64 14.00 42.11
C TYR A 17 4.52 15.03 40.96
N PRO A 18 3.47 15.88 40.94
CA PRO A 18 3.33 16.95 39.96
C PRO A 18 4.36 18.06 40.11
N ALA A 19 4.63 18.75 39.01
CA ALA A 19 5.30 20.04 38.97
C ALA A 19 4.26 21.16 38.71
N GLY A 20 3.85 21.85 39.77
CA GLY A 20 3.38 23.25 39.74
C GLY A 20 2.05 23.61 39.06
N SER A 21 0.93 23.43 39.78
CA SER A 21 -0.20 24.37 40.01
C SER A 21 -1.24 23.65 40.89
N GLU A 22 -2.19 24.35 41.53
CA GLU A 22 -3.29 23.69 42.24
C GLU A 22 -4.28 23.12 41.22
N SER A 23 -4.33 21.79 41.09
CA SER A 23 -5.15 21.05 40.11
C SER A 23 -5.98 19.95 40.81
N ASP A 24 -7.14 19.61 40.25
CA ASP A 24 -8.05 18.58 40.72
C ASP A 24 -7.68 17.23 40.08
N CYS A 25 -6.64 16.57 40.62
CA CYS A 25 -5.99 15.47 39.90
C CYS A 25 -6.67 14.10 40.10
N TYR A 26 -6.82 13.34 39.03
CA TYR A 26 -7.10 11.90 39.09
C TYR A 26 -6.26 11.10 38.10
N VAL A 27 -6.15 9.79 38.36
CA VAL A 27 -5.39 8.85 37.52
C VAL A 27 -6.33 7.83 36.92
N THR A 28 -6.12 7.53 35.64
CA THR A 28 -6.73 6.38 34.98
C THR A 28 -5.69 5.31 34.67
N LEU A 29 -6.10 4.05 34.79
CA LEU A 29 -5.29 2.87 34.53
C LEU A 29 -6.02 1.98 33.51
N ARG A 30 -5.36 1.70 32.39
CA ARG A 30 -5.91 0.86 31.32
C ARG A 30 -4.90 -0.21 30.93
N LEU A 31 -5.33 -1.47 30.97
CA LEU A 31 -4.54 -2.62 30.50
C LEU A 31 -5.40 -3.46 29.53
N PRO A 32 -5.36 -3.16 28.22
CA PRO A 32 -6.28 -3.74 27.23
C PRO A 32 -6.23 -5.27 27.16
N THR A 33 -5.05 -5.87 27.37
CA THR A 33 -4.83 -7.32 27.35
C THR A 33 -5.44 -8.07 28.54
N ALA A 34 -5.83 -7.38 29.60
CA ALA A 34 -6.31 -7.99 30.85
C ALA A 34 -7.72 -7.52 31.27
N SER A 35 -8.16 -6.34 30.81
CA SER A 35 -9.46 -5.76 31.18
C SER A 35 -9.98 -4.82 30.08
N THR A 36 -11.27 -4.91 29.78
CA THR A 36 -11.98 -3.94 28.94
C THR A 36 -12.33 -2.66 29.69
N ARG A 37 -12.25 -2.67 31.03
CA ARG A 37 -12.57 -1.52 31.88
C ARG A 37 -11.32 -0.69 32.15
N THR A 38 -11.43 0.61 31.92
CA THR A 38 -10.49 1.59 32.48
C THR A 38 -10.84 1.82 33.94
N HIS A 39 -9.84 1.71 34.81
CA HIS A 39 -9.98 2.03 36.22
C HIS A 39 -9.64 3.51 36.44
N ARG A 40 -10.38 4.20 37.31
CA ARG A 40 -10.17 5.61 37.67
C ARG A 40 -10.06 5.71 39.18
N THR A 41 -9.07 6.47 39.67
CA THR A 41 -8.99 6.87 41.09
C THR A 41 -10.03 7.94 41.40
N LYS A 42 -10.28 8.19 42.67
CA LYS A 42 -10.97 9.41 43.09
C LYS A 42 -10.17 10.65 42.68
N THR A 43 -10.87 11.74 42.43
CA THR A 43 -10.25 13.06 42.25
C THR A 43 -9.75 13.59 43.58
N VAL A 44 -8.51 14.11 43.61
CA VAL A 44 -7.94 14.81 44.76
C VAL A 44 -7.96 16.30 44.44
N PRO A 45 -8.80 17.10 45.12
CA PRO A 45 -8.99 18.48 44.75
C PRO A 45 -7.80 19.36 45.16
N ASN A 46 -7.51 20.38 44.34
CA ASN A 46 -6.58 21.49 44.59
C ASN A 46 -5.23 21.04 45.19
N SER A 47 -4.59 20.03 44.58
CA SER A 47 -3.35 19.47 45.11
C SER A 47 -2.24 19.42 44.08
N ASN A 48 -1.09 19.97 44.44
CA ASN A 48 0.16 19.84 43.69
C ASN A 48 0.96 18.57 44.05
N ALA A 49 0.44 17.74 44.96
CA ALA A 49 1.04 16.48 45.42
C ALA A 49 -0.06 15.46 45.80
N PRO A 50 -0.95 15.09 44.86
CA PRO A 50 -2.09 14.22 45.13
C PRO A 50 -1.64 12.83 45.60
N VAL A 51 -2.30 12.33 46.65
CA VAL A 51 -2.07 10.98 47.19
C VAL A 51 -3.38 10.20 47.18
N TRP A 52 -3.53 9.27 46.23
CA TRP A 52 -4.75 8.48 46.08
C TRP A 52 -4.82 7.26 47.02
N ASN A 53 -3.69 6.55 47.20
CA ASN A 53 -3.62 5.29 47.98
C ASN A 53 -4.68 4.24 47.59
N GLU A 54 -4.99 4.12 46.30
CA GLU A 54 -5.91 3.12 45.78
C GLU A 54 -5.17 1.92 45.19
N THR A 55 -5.79 0.74 45.24
CA THR A 55 -5.21 -0.51 44.72
C THR A 55 -6.10 -1.09 43.64
N PHE A 56 -5.50 -1.43 42.50
CA PHE A 56 -6.16 -2.08 41.38
C PHE A 56 -5.51 -3.45 41.13
N SER A 57 -6.27 -4.38 40.55
CA SER A 57 -5.85 -5.76 40.35
C SER A 57 -6.14 -6.20 38.92
N PHE A 58 -5.11 -6.66 38.22
CA PHE A 58 -5.20 -7.15 36.84
C PHE A 58 -4.74 -8.60 36.75
N LYS A 59 -5.24 -9.35 35.75
CA LYS A 59 -4.80 -10.71 35.47
C LYS A 59 -4.19 -10.78 34.07
N PRO A 60 -2.93 -10.34 33.91
CA PRO A 60 -2.27 -10.33 32.61
C PRO A 60 -1.96 -11.75 32.12
N GLN A 61 -1.86 -11.90 30.80
CA GLN A 61 -1.49 -13.16 30.14
C GLN A 61 -0.02 -13.14 29.77
N ASN A 62 0.74 -14.17 30.15
CA ASN A 62 2.21 -14.19 29.99
C ASN A 62 2.70 -14.22 28.53
N HIS A 63 1.86 -14.68 27.59
CA HIS A 63 2.23 -14.75 26.17
C HIS A 63 1.97 -13.44 25.41
N LEU A 64 1.29 -12.48 26.03
CA LEU A 64 0.96 -11.19 25.43
C LEU A 64 1.92 -10.10 25.86
N LYS A 65 2.15 -9.11 24.99
CA LYS A 65 2.80 -7.86 25.38
C LYS A 65 1.81 -7.03 26.19
N ASN A 66 2.08 -6.86 27.48
CA ASN A 66 1.17 -6.20 28.40
C ASN A 66 1.67 -4.78 28.73
N ILE A 67 1.09 -3.76 28.09
CA ILE A 67 1.43 -2.36 28.37
C ILE A 67 0.29 -1.73 29.17
N LEU A 68 0.61 -1.28 30.38
CA LEU A 68 -0.28 -0.51 31.24
C LEU A 68 -0.19 0.97 30.84
N GLU A 69 -1.32 1.54 30.42
CA GLU A 69 -1.46 2.98 30.21
C GLU A 69 -1.90 3.63 31.51
N ILE A 70 -1.12 4.60 31.97
CA ILE A 70 -1.40 5.41 33.16
C ILE A 70 -1.55 6.85 32.68
N LYS A 71 -2.73 7.45 32.85
CA LYS A 71 -2.97 8.84 32.47
C LYS A 71 -3.36 9.67 33.66
N VAL A 72 -2.81 10.87 33.76
CA VAL A 72 -3.09 11.84 34.82
C VAL A 72 -3.89 12.97 34.20
N TYR A 73 -5.01 13.31 34.83
CA TYR A 73 -5.95 14.33 34.37
C TYR A 73 -6.17 15.39 35.45
N ASP A 74 -6.50 16.60 35.01
CA ASP A 74 -7.12 17.66 35.80
C ASP A 74 -8.65 17.59 35.61
N ASP A 75 -9.42 17.46 36.68
CA ASP A 75 -10.88 17.26 36.67
C ASP A 75 -11.59 18.62 36.53
N ASP A 76 -11.96 18.98 35.31
CA ASP A 76 -12.64 20.25 35.05
C ASP A 76 -14.17 20.10 35.11
N THR A 77 -14.82 20.92 35.92
CA THR A 77 -16.28 20.83 36.11
C THR A 77 -17.11 21.43 34.96
N ILE A 78 -16.49 22.16 34.04
CA ILE A 78 -17.16 22.93 32.98
C ILE A 78 -16.65 22.57 31.57
N THR A 79 -15.38 22.20 31.44
CA THR A 79 -14.71 21.81 30.17
C THR A 79 -14.35 20.32 30.19
N SER A 80 -13.88 19.78 29.07
CA SER A 80 -13.31 18.42 29.06
C SER A 80 -12.00 18.39 29.85
N ASP A 81 -11.87 17.45 30.78
CA ASP A 81 -10.69 17.23 31.62
C ASP A 81 -9.36 17.32 30.86
N ASP A 82 -8.46 18.20 31.34
CA ASP A 82 -7.15 18.41 30.74
C ASP A 82 -6.20 17.23 31.04
N LEU A 83 -5.63 16.63 30.00
CA LEU A 83 -4.65 15.54 30.14
C LEU A 83 -3.28 16.12 30.55
N ILE A 84 -2.88 15.90 31.80
CA ILE A 84 -1.59 16.34 32.34
C ILE A 84 -0.44 15.48 31.81
N SER A 85 -0.58 14.15 31.83
CA SER A 85 0.48 13.25 31.38
C SER A 85 -0.01 11.86 31.02
N THR A 86 0.76 11.16 30.17
CA THR A 86 0.56 9.73 29.86
C THR A 86 1.88 8.98 30.07
N ILE A 87 1.82 7.90 30.84
CA ILE A 87 2.91 6.95 31.07
C ILE A 87 2.50 5.61 30.47
N MET A 88 3.41 5.00 29.72
CA MET A 88 3.26 3.65 29.18
C MET A 88 4.25 2.73 29.89
N PHE A 89 3.76 1.73 30.61
CA PHE A 89 4.60 0.85 31.42
C PHE A 89 4.45 -0.62 30.98
N ASP A 90 5.57 -1.23 30.55
CA ASP A 90 5.62 -2.66 30.24
C ASP A 90 5.70 -3.49 31.53
N ILE A 91 4.59 -4.14 31.89
CA ILE A 91 4.55 -4.97 33.09
C ILE A 91 5.37 -6.25 32.94
N GLY A 92 5.76 -6.63 31.72
CA GLY A 92 6.68 -7.74 31.47
C GLY A 92 8.08 -7.50 32.04
N THR A 93 8.41 -6.26 32.40
CA THR A 93 9.65 -5.90 33.10
C THR A 93 9.63 -6.22 34.60
N LEU A 94 8.47 -6.56 35.16
CA LEU A 94 8.33 -6.91 36.57
C LEU A 94 8.73 -8.36 36.82
N THR A 95 9.38 -8.61 37.95
CA THR A 95 9.72 -9.97 38.39
C THR A 95 8.48 -10.64 38.99
N PRO A 96 8.08 -11.83 38.50
CA PRO A 96 6.96 -12.56 39.08
C PRO A 96 7.16 -12.79 40.59
N ASP A 97 6.07 -12.68 41.35
CA ASP A 97 6.02 -12.90 42.80
C ASP A 97 6.83 -11.91 43.66
N GLU A 98 7.45 -10.89 43.07
CA GLU A 98 8.14 -9.81 43.79
C GLU A 98 7.29 -8.53 43.85
N LYS A 99 7.35 -7.84 45.00
CA LYS A 99 6.71 -6.52 45.16
C LYS A 99 7.70 -5.43 44.76
N GLU A 100 7.47 -4.83 43.61
CA GLU A 100 8.26 -3.69 43.12
C GLU A 100 7.52 -2.36 43.30
N THR A 101 8.25 -1.30 43.61
CA THR A 101 7.74 0.09 43.57
C THR A 101 8.39 0.81 42.41
N LYS A 102 7.58 1.34 41.48
CA LYS A 102 8.06 2.14 40.34
C LYS A 102 7.75 3.61 40.57
N VAL A 103 8.70 4.47 40.22
CA VAL A 103 8.57 5.93 40.26
C VAL A 103 8.66 6.43 38.83
N PHE A 104 7.66 7.20 38.40
CA PHE A 104 7.61 7.78 37.06
C PHE A 104 7.77 9.29 37.15
N ILE A 105 8.69 9.84 36.36
CA ILE A 105 8.98 11.28 36.29
C ILE A 105 8.25 11.85 35.08
N ILE A 106 7.55 12.97 35.27
CA ILE A 106 6.76 13.64 34.23
C ILE A 106 7.53 14.93 33.82
N ASN A 107 8.09 14.95 32.60
CA ASN A 107 8.84 16.01 31.86
C ASN A 107 10.39 16.17 32.05
N PRO A 108 11.16 16.65 31.04
CA PRO A 108 11.59 15.90 29.85
C PRO A 108 13.12 15.89 29.69
N GLU A 109 13.76 14.72 29.73
CA GLU A 109 15.08 14.47 29.10
C GLU A 109 15.33 12.95 29.06
N VAL A 110 15.71 12.44 27.89
CA VAL A 110 15.70 11.01 27.48
C VAL A 110 17.06 10.35 27.69
N ASN A 111 17.09 9.05 28.06
CA ASN A 111 18.02 8.00 27.54
C ASN A 111 17.66 6.62 28.15
N MET A 112 17.21 5.63 27.37
CA MET A 112 17.87 4.68 26.44
C MET A 112 18.53 3.44 27.10
N GLY A 113 18.14 2.24 26.65
CA GLY A 113 18.81 0.97 26.94
C GLY A 113 18.24 -0.18 26.10
N SER A 114 19.03 -0.67 25.14
CA SER A 114 18.68 -1.69 24.14
C SER A 114 19.18 -3.09 24.50
N ALA A 115 18.48 -4.13 24.01
CA ALA A 115 19.07 -5.45 23.68
C ALA A 115 18.13 -6.26 22.77
N SER A 116 18.73 -6.97 21.81
CA SER A 116 18.13 -7.70 20.68
C SER A 116 18.18 -9.21 20.83
N LEU A 117 17.23 -9.94 20.22
CA LEU A 117 17.46 -11.27 19.64
C LEU A 117 16.37 -11.60 18.61
N LEU A 118 16.71 -12.33 17.54
CA LEU A 118 15.87 -12.63 16.37
C LEU A 118 15.39 -14.08 16.40
N ALA A 119 14.13 -14.33 16.03
CA ALA A 119 13.69 -15.64 15.51
C ALA A 119 12.51 -15.50 14.54
N SER A 120 12.68 -15.98 13.30
CA SER A 120 11.70 -15.96 12.22
C SER A 120 10.90 -17.26 12.13
N TRP A 121 9.60 -17.18 11.82
CA TRP A 121 8.79 -18.32 11.37
C TRP A 121 8.42 -18.16 9.89
N LYS A 122 8.59 -19.23 9.11
CA LYS A 122 8.27 -19.31 7.68
C LYS A 122 6.95 -20.06 7.49
N SER A 123 5.98 -19.46 6.80
CA SER A 123 4.83 -20.18 6.24
C SER A 123 4.25 -19.39 5.06
N LEU A 124 4.35 -19.95 3.85
CA LEU A 124 3.44 -19.66 2.75
C LEU A 124 2.19 -20.53 2.92
N ILE A 125 1.01 -19.98 2.62
CA ILE A 125 -0.24 -20.73 2.64
C ILE A 125 -0.33 -21.60 1.36
N SER A 126 -0.99 -22.76 1.46
CA SER A 126 -1.07 -23.82 0.44
C SER A 126 -1.43 -23.36 -0.98
N HIS A 127 -2.23 -22.30 -1.13
CA HIS A 127 -2.66 -21.80 -2.45
C HIS A 127 -1.57 -21.03 -3.20
N GLN A 128 -0.72 -20.27 -2.49
CA GLN A 128 0.43 -19.60 -3.14
C GLN A 128 1.47 -20.63 -3.60
N LEU A 129 1.68 -21.70 -2.81
CA LEU A 129 2.54 -22.83 -3.20
C LEU A 129 1.98 -23.58 -4.43
N TYR A 130 0.67 -23.78 -4.49
CA TYR A 130 0.02 -24.38 -5.67
C TYR A 130 0.16 -23.49 -6.92
N PHE A 131 0.08 -22.16 -6.76
CA PHE A 131 0.30 -21.26 -7.86
C PHE A 131 1.75 -21.29 -8.35
N ILE A 132 2.74 -21.26 -7.46
CA ILE A 132 4.17 -21.43 -7.80
C ILE A 132 4.36 -22.75 -8.56
N TYR A 133 3.64 -23.81 -8.15
CA TYR A 133 3.65 -25.07 -8.88
C TYR A 133 3.17 -24.94 -10.34
N LEU A 134 2.06 -24.24 -10.56
CA LEU A 134 1.53 -24.01 -11.91
C LEU A 134 2.41 -23.08 -12.75
N SER A 135 2.93 -21.98 -12.17
CA SER A 135 3.82 -21.07 -12.90
C SER A 135 5.10 -21.75 -13.36
N THR A 136 5.60 -22.72 -12.59
CA THR A 136 6.76 -23.53 -12.96
C THR A 136 6.49 -24.43 -14.17
N ASN A 137 5.24 -24.88 -14.38
CA ASN A 137 4.87 -25.62 -15.59
C ASN A 137 4.88 -24.72 -16.84
N ASN A 138 4.47 -23.45 -16.72
CA ASN A 138 4.58 -22.49 -17.82
C ASN A 138 6.05 -22.22 -18.19
N TRP A 139 6.93 -22.18 -17.18
CA TRP A 139 8.38 -22.12 -17.38
C TRP A 139 8.96 -23.30 -18.16
N LEU A 140 8.52 -24.52 -17.86
CA LEU A 140 8.97 -25.71 -18.61
C LEU A 140 8.54 -25.62 -20.08
N ASN A 141 7.35 -25.08 -20.36
CA ASN A 141 6.90 -24.81 -21.74
C ASN A 141 7.74 -23.73 -22.43
N TYR A 142 8.05 -22.63 -21.73
CA TYR A 142 8.93 -21.57 -22.22
C TYR A 142 10.31 -22.12 -22.62
N LEU A 143 10.94 -22.91 -21.76
CA LEU A 143 12.25 -23.51 -22.01
C LEU A 143 12.24 -24.55 -23.13
N ASN A 144 11.21 -25.39 -23.19
CA ASN A 144 11.03 -26.37 -24.29
C ASN A 144 10.91 -25.69 -25.67
N GLY A 145 10.42 -24.44 -25.72
CA GLY A 145 10.41 -23.62 -26.93
C GLY A 145 11.81 -23.23 -27.45
N TYR A 146 12.84 -23.25 -26.58
CA TYR A 146 14.23 -22.93 -26.90
C TYR A 146 15.17 -24.16 -26.90
N GLY A 147 14.65 -25.35 -26.55
CA GLY A 147 15.37 -26.63 -26.60
C GLY A 147 14.90 -27.63 -25.53
N ASN A 148 15.14 -28.93 -25.73
CA ASN A 148 14.82 -29.99 -24.74
C ASN A 148 15.75 -29.89 -23.52
N ILE A 149 15.40 -29.03 -22.55
CA ILE A 149 16.15 -28.88 -21.29
C ILE A 149 15.31 -29.48 -20.15
N SER A 150 15.81 -30.55 -19.53
CA SER A 150 15.21 -31.12 -18.32
C SER A 150 15.72 -30.35 -17.09
N ILE A 151 14.91 -29.44 -16.55
CA ILE A 151 15.22 -28.67 -15.33
C ILE A 151 14.39 -29.19 -14.17
N LEU A 152 15.00 -29.33 -12.98
CA LEU A 152 14.27 -29.66 -11.75
C LEU A 152 13.43 -28.46 -11.28
N PHE A 153 12.25 -28.72 -10.72
CA PHE A 153 11.34 -27.67 -10.20
C PHE A 153 12.03 -26.63 -9.31
N ALA A 154 12.99 -27.04 -8.47
CA ALA A 154 13.74 -26.16 -7.56
C ALA A 154 14.71 -25.19 -8.26
N GLN A 155 15.00 -25.40 -9.54
CA GLN A 155 16.02 -24.66 -10.30
C GLN A 155 15.43 -23.55 -11.17
N VAL A 156 14.10 -23.35 -11.17
CA VAL A 156 13.44 -22.33 -11.99
C VAL A 156 13.42 -20.98 -11.26
N PRO A 157 13.98 -19.89 -11.85
CA PRO A 157 14.01 -18.60 -11.19
C PRO A 157 12.62 -17.97 -11.10
N VAL A 158 12.33 -17.35 -9.96
CA VAL A 158 11.08 -16.63 -9.71
C VAL A 158 11.24 -15.21 -10.25
N ILE A 159 10.50 -14.90 -11.32
CA ILE A 159 10.50 -13.57 -11.94
C ILE A 159 9.26 -12.79 -11.48
N ALA A 160 9.46 -11.56 -11.02
CA ALA A 160 8.39 -10.63 -10.69
C ALA A 160 8.41 -9.40 -11.62
N VAL A 161 7.25 -9.01 -12.13
CA VAL A 161 7.03 -7.73 -12.81
C VAL A 161 6.37 -6.76 -11.83
N VAL A 162 6.94 -5.56 -11.67
CA VAL A 162 6.40 -4.53 -10.78
C VAL A 162 6.13 -3.24 -11.56
N GLY A 163 4.91 -2.71 -11.46
CA GLY A 163 4.48 -1.45 -12.09
C GLY A 163 4.35 -0.31 -11.08
N SER A 164 4.79 0.88 -11.45
CA SER A 164 4.61 2.11 -10.65
C SER A 164 3.21 2.69 -10.73
N GLY A 165 2.89 3.63 -9.85
CA GLY A 165 1.71 4.50 -10.02
C GLY A 165 1.92 5.59 -11.07
N GLY A 166 0.87 6.39 -11.30
CA GLY A 166 0.83 7.43 -12.33
C GLY A 166 -0.47 7.50 -13.15
N GLY A 167 -1.60 7.01 -12.62
CA GLY A 167 -2.92 7.12 -13.27
C GLY A 167 -2.95 6.49 -14.66
N THR A 168 -3.58 7.19 -15.63
CA THR A 168 -3.68 6.72 -17.02
C THR A 168 -2.31 6.50 -17.66
N ARG A 169 -1.29 7.30 -17.31
CA ARG A 169 0.09 7.12 -17.81
C ARG A 169 0.64 5.76 -17.42
N ALA A 170 0.51 5.39 -16.14
CA ALA A 170 0.97 4.11 -15.64
C ALA A 170 0.19 2.93 -16.23
N MET A 171 -1.12 3.08 -16.38
CA MET A 171 -1.97 2.06 -17.03
C MET A 171 -1.53 1.82 -18.48
N THR A 172 -1.46 2.87 -19.30
CA THR A 172 -1.07 2.81 -20.71
C THR A 172 0.37 2.33 -20.89
N GLY A 173 1.29 2.81 -20.05
CA GLY A 173 2.67 2.34 -20.06
C GLY A 173 2.80 0.86 -19.69
N LEU A 174 2.02 0.38 -18.70
CA LEU A 174 2.02 -1.04 -18.32
C LEU A 174 1.51 -1.94 -19.44
N PHE A 175 0.48 -1.52 -20.18
CA PHE A 175 0.05 -2.25 -21.36
C PHE A 175 1.17 -2.40 -22.39
N GLY A 176 1.85 -1.30 -22.74
CA GLY A 176 2.92 -1.35 -23.72
C GLY A 176 4.10 -2.20 -23.25
N SER A 177 4.54 -2.07 -22.00
CA SER A 177 5.62 -2.91 -21.47
C SER A 177 5.25 -4.39 -21.40
N LEU A 178 4.01 -4.75 -21.00
CA LEU A 178 3.54 -6.14 -21.01
C LEU A 178 3.44 -6.70 -22.44
N ARG A 179 2.99 -5.88 -23.40
CA ARG A 179 3.03 -6.22 -24.84
C ARG A 179 4.46 -6.51 -25.30
N GLY A 180 5.42 -5.67 -24.92
CA GLY A 180 6.83 -5.90 -25.21
C GLY A 180 7.33 -7.22 -24.61
N LEU A 181 7.01 -7.51 -23.35
CA LEU A 181 7.35 -8.77 -22.68
C LEU A 181 6.72 -10.00 -23.35
N GLN A 182 5.47 -9.88 -23.81
CA GLN A 182 4.77 -10.94 -24.56
C GLN A 182 5.45 -11.19 -25.92
N GLN A 183 5.78 -10.14 -26.66
CA GLN A 183 6.42 -10.26 -27.97
C GLN A 183 7.83 -10.87 -27.92
N ILE A 184 8.57 -10.66 -26.83
CA ILE A 184 9.87 -11.31 -26.61
C ILE A 184 9.76 -12.69 -25.94
N GLY A 185 8.53 -13.14 -25.61
CA GLY A 185 8.23 -14.43 -24.98
C GLY A 185 8.51 -14.50 -23.47
N VAL A 186 8.88 -13.40 -22.82
CA VAL A 186 9.26 -13.40 -21.39
C VAL A 186 8.03 -13.41 -20.48
N LEU A 187 6.87 -12.96 -20.95
CA LEU A 187 5.66 -12.88 -20.12
C LEU A 187 5.26 -14.23 -19.51
N ASP A 188 5.44 -15.33 -20.23
CA ASP A 188 5.11 -16.69 -19.75
C ASP A 188 6.02 -17.17 -18.61
N ALA A 189 7.21 -16.57 -18.47
CA ALA A 189 8.17 -16.85 -17.41
C ALA A 189 7.90 -16.01 -16.14
N VAL A 190 6.98 -15.04 -16.19
CA VAL A 190 6.68 -14.17 -15.05
C VAL A 190 5.81 -14.92 -14.04
N THR A 191 6.29 -15.02 -12.79
CA THR A 191 5.57 -15.66 -11.68
C THR A 191 4.63 -14.69 -10.98
N TYR A 192 5.10 -13.48 -10.70
CA TYR A 192 4.34 -12.46 -9.97
C TYR A 192 4.17 -11.20 -10.82
N ILE A 193 3.00 -10.58 -10.78
CA ILE A 193 2.80 -9.21 -11.26
C ILE A 193 2.16 -8.38 -10.16
N THR A 194 2.71 -7.20 -9.93
CA THR A 194 2.20 -6.27 -8.93
C THR A 194 2.24 -4.84 -9.46
N GLY A 195 1.30 -4.03 -9.00
CA GLY A 195 1.11 -2.67 -9.47
C GLY A 195 0.62 -1.76 -8.37
N VAL A 196 1.01 -0.50 -8.46
CA VAL A 196 0.52 0.59 -7.60
C VAL A 196 -0.38 1.51 -8.44
N SER A 197 -1.44 2.02 -7.84
CA SER A 197 -2.29 3.05 -8.45
C SER A 197 -2.71 2.74 -9.89
N GLY A 198 -2.46 3.61 -10.86
CA GLY A 198 -2.79 3.37 -12.28
C GLY A 198 -2.36 2.02 -12.88
N SER A 199 -1.26 1.41 -12.41
CA SER A 199 -0.88 0.05 -12.83
C SER A 199 -1.93 -1.00 -12.42
N THR A 200 -2.63 -0.80 -11.29
CA THR A 200 -3.73 -1.69 -10.88
C THR A 200 -4.91 -1.63 -11.83
N TRP A 201 -5.12 -0.51 -12.54
CA TRP A 201 -6.19 -0.40 -13.53
C TRP A 201 -5.92 -1.32 -14.72
N ALA A 202 -4.67 -1.32 -15.22
CA ALA A 202 -4.25 -2.20 -16.30
C ALA A 202 -4.35 -3.67 -15.86
N MET A 203 -3.84 -4.01 -14.67
CA MET A 203 -3.99 -5.36 -14.11
C MET A 203 -5.48 -5.75 -13.99
N SER A 204 -6.30 -4.95 -13.33
CA SER A 204 -7.72 -5.25 -13.16
C SER A 204 -8.48 -5.38 -14.48
N SER A 205 -8.04 -4.70 -15.55
CA SER A 205 -8.61 -4.88 -16.89
C SER A 205 -8.18 -6.20 -17.56
N LEU A 206 -6.91 -6.58 -17.43
CA LEU A 206 -6.36 -7.82 -18.01
C LEU A 206 -6.96 -9.05 -17.34
N TYR A 207 -7.01 -9.05 -16.01
CA TYR A 207 -7.50 -10.19 -15.22
C TYR A 207 -9.03 -10.39 -15.29
N GLN A 208 -9.75 -9.57 -16.08
CA GLN A 208 -11.12 -9.88 -16.50
C GLN A 208 -11.19 -11.08 -17.45
N GLN A 209 -10.08 -11.40 -18.13
CA GLN A 209 -9.99 -12.51 -19.06
C GLN A 209 -9.08 -13.58 -18.48
N ALA A 210 -9.61 -14.79 -18.30
CA ALA A 210 -8.87 -15.89 -17.68
C ALA A 210 -7.55 -16.22 -18.42
N ASN A 211 -7.47 -16.01 -19.74
CA ASN A 211 -6.31 -16.35 -20.56
C ASN A 211 -5.57 -15.13 -21.14
N TRP A 212 -5.64 -13.95 -20.51
CA TRP A 212 -5.14 -12.71 -21.10
C TRP A 212 -3.66 -12.77 -21.51
N SER A 213 -2.81 -13.48 -20.75
CA SER A 213 -1.37 -13.58 -21.07
C SER A 213 -1.08 -14.49 -22.25
N GLN A 214 -1.98 -15.44 -22.53
CA GLN A 214 -1.88 -16.42 -23.61
C GLN A 214 -2.58 -15.96 -24.90
N GLN A 215 -3.36 -14.89 -24.82
CA GLN A 215 -4.03 -14.25 -25.95
C GLN A 215 -3.28 -12.99 -26.35
N ASP A 216 -3.53 -12.49 -27.56
CA ASP A 216 -2.96 -11.22 -28.00
C ASP A 216 -3.43 -10.08 -27.10
N ILE A 217 -2.50 -9.48 -26.35
CA ILE A 217 -2.80 -8.40 -25.41
C ILE A 217 -3.35 -7.17 -26.13
N ASP A 218 -3.08 -7.01 -27.44
CA ASP A 218 -3.60 -5.92 -28.25
C ASP A 218 -5.14 -5.91 -28.31
N THR A 219 -5.79 -7.05 -28.05
CA THR A 219 -7.25 -7.14 -27.91
C THR A 219 -7.77 -6.32 -26.73
N VAL A 220 -7.09 -6.39 -25.58
CA VAL A 220 -7.45 -5.62 -24.37
C VAL A 220 -7.04 -4.16 -24.55
N ILE A 221 -5.86 -3.90 -25.11
CA ILE A 221 -5.34 -2.55 -25.35
C ILE A 221 -6.31 -1.75 -26.24
N SER A 222 -6.82 -2.36 -27.32
CA SER A 222 -7.75 -1.72 -28.24
C SER A 222 -9.07 -1.32 -27.55
N VAL A 223 -9.60 -2.17 -26.65
CA VAL A 223 -10.80 -1.85 -25.87
C VAL A 223 -10.53 -0.71 -24.88
N MET A 224 -9.35 -0.68 -24.27
CA MET A 224 -8.97 0.40 -23.34
C MET A 224 -8.71 1.72 -24.06
N GLU A 225 -8.10 1.69 -25.25
CA GLU A 225 -7.93 2.85 -26.11
C GLU A 225 -9.29 3.53 -26.40
N GLU A 226 -10.30 2.76 -26.82
CA GLU A 226 -11.64 3.31 -27.11
C GLU A 226 -12.27 3.98 -25.88
N ARG A 227 -11.97 3.49 -24.67
CA ARG A 227 -12.57 3.99 -23.43
C ARG A 227 -11.84 5.21 -22.89
N PHE A 228 -10.51 5.20 -22.87
CA PHE A 228 -9.69 6.27 -22.32
C PHE A 228 -9.45 7.44 -23.29
N THR A 229 -9.97 7.33 -24.52
CA THR A 229 -10.06 8.44 -25.47
C THR A 229 -11.41 9.17 -25.41
N LYS A 230 -12.41 8.62 -24.71
CA LYS A 230 -13.67 9.32 -24.44
C LYS A 230 -13.47 10.34 -23.32
N SER A 231 -14.18 11.46 -23.43
CA SER A 231 -14.14 12.51 -22.41
C SER A 231 -14.52 11.96 -21.04
N PHE A 232 -13.63 12.16 -20.06
CA PHE A 232 -13.88 11.81 -18.65
C PHE A 232 -15.17 12.43 -18.11
N MET A 233 -15.58 13.60 -18.61
CA MET A 233 -16.83 14.27 -18.21
C MET A 233 -18.09 13.43 -18.52
N SER A 234 -18.01 12.50 -19.47
CA SER A 234 -19.11 11.57 -19.76
C SER A 234 -19.43 10.62 -18.60
N SER A 235 -18.56 10.50 -17.59
CA SER A 235 -18.79 9.70 -16.38
C SER A 235 -19.73 10.36 -15.37
N PHE A 236 -20.13 11.62 -15.58
CA PHE A 236 -21.02 12.40 -14.70
C PHE A 236 -22.39 12.68 -15.32
N SER A 237 -22.90 11.80 -16.19
CA SER A 237 -24.31 11.88 -16.62
C SER A 237 -25.26 11.64 -15.45
N ILE A 238 -26.48 12.19 -15.52
CA ILE A 238 -27.49 12.05 -14.45
C ILE A 238 -27.76 10.57 -14.15
N GLU A 239 -27.88 9.74 -15.18
CA GLU A 239 -28.11 8.29 -15.06
C GLU A 239 -26.97 7.60 -14.29
N LYS A 240 -25.71 7.98 -14.55
CA LYS A 240 -24.54 7.43 -13.85
C LYS A 240 -24.46 7.92 -12.41
N LEU A 241 -24.76 9.19 -12.16
CA LEU A 241 -24.80 9.74 -10.80
C LEU A 241 -25.87 9.05 -9.95
N GLN A 242 -27.05 8.78 -10.52
CA GLN A 242 -28.10 7.98 -9.88
C GLN A 242 -27.61 6.56 -9.60
N TYR A 243 -27.00 5.90 -10.58
CA TYR A 243 -26.38 4.58 -10.38
C TYR A 243 -25.36 4.56 -9.23
N TYR A 244 -24.46 5.55 -9.17
CA TYR A 244 -23.49 5.63 -8.09
C TYR A 244 -24.18 5.80 -6.73
N GLN A 245 -25.22 6.62 -6.67
CA GLN A 245 -25.97 6.82 -5.44
C GLN A 245 -26.63 5.52 -4.97
N ASP A 246 -27.33 4.83 -5.87
CA ASP A 246 -28.05 3.59 -5.57
C ASP A 246 -27.09 2.48 -5.07
N GLU A 247 -25.92 2.35 -5.70
CA GLU A 247 -24.88 1.38 -5.31
C GLU A 247 -24.26 1.70 -3.95
N LEU A 248 -24.00 2.98 -3.67
CA LEU A 248 -23.46 3.39 -2.36
C LEU A 248 -24.51 3.21 -1.25
N ASP A 249 -25.79 3.47 -1.54
CA ASP A 249 -26.89 3.27 -0.59
C ASP A 249 -27.15 1.77 -0.32
N GLU A 250 -27.01 0.91 -1.33
CA GLU A 250 -27.02 -0.55 -1.14
C GLU A 250 -25.83 -1.01 -0.28
N ARG A 251 -24.62 -0.59 -0.61
CA ARG A 251 -23.40 -0.91 0.17
C ARG A 251 -23.53 -0.50 1.64
N LEU A 252 -24.12 0.67 1.90
CA LEU A 252 -24.42 1.13 3.25
C LEU A 252 -25.46 0.24 3.95
N ARG A 253 -26.53 -0.18 3.24
CA ARG A 253 -27.55 -1.11 3.75
C ARG A 253 -27.00 -2.50 4.09
N GLU A 254 -26.04 -2.99 3.30
CA GLU A 254 -25.32 -4.23 3.60
C GLU A 254 -24.48 -4.12 4.89
N GLY A 255 -24.13 -2.89 5.27
CA GLY A 255 -23.42 -2.57 6.51
C GLY A 255 -21.92 -2.31 6.31
N HIS A 256 -21.49 -2.08 5.08
CA HIS A 256 -20.14 -1.56 4.80
C HIS A 256 -20.06 -0.07 5.15
N ILE A 257 -18.84 0.38 5.46
CA ILE A 257 -18.55 1.80 5.62
C ILE A 257 -18.39 2.40 4.23
N VAL A 258 -19.10 3.49 3.94
CA VAL A 258 -19.05 4.18 2.66
C VAL A 258 -18.23 5.46 2.79
N SER A 259 -17.31 5.64 1.85
CA SER A 259 -16.38 6.76 1.77
C SER A 259 -16.40 7.40 0.38
N PHE A 260 -15.74 8.54 0.27
CA PHE A 260 -15.54 9.20 -1.01
C PHE A 260 -14.77 8.32 -2.03
N VAL A 261 -13.89 7.46 -1.52
CA VAL A 261 -13.10 6.52 -2.32
C VAL A 261 -13.98 5.47 -3.02
N ASP A 262 -15.10 5.06 -2.42
CA ASP A 262 -16.02 4.11 -3.03
C ASP A 262 -16.67 4.70 -4.31
N MET A 263 -17.04 5.99 -4.30
CA MET A 263 -17.56 6.68 -5.49
C MET A 263 -16.50 6.75 -6.59
N TRP A 264 -15.25 7.09 -6.24
CA TRP A 264 -14.15 7.09 -7.20
C TRP A 264 -13.99 5.72 -7.86
N GLY A 265 -14.10 4.64 -7.08
CA GLY A 265 -14.12 3.27 -7.59
C GLY A 265 -15.20 3.02 -8.65
N LEU A 266 -16.44 3.47 -8.41
CA LEU A 266 -17.56 3.33 -9.36
C LEU A 266 -17.40 4.20 -10.61
N ILE A 267 -16.78 5.38 -10.51
CA ILE A 267 -16.46 6.22 -11.67
C ILE A 267 -15.41 5.53 -12.54
N ILE A 268 -14.35 5.01 -11.93
CA ILE A 268 -13.32 4.25 -12.63
C ILE A 268 -13.88 2.94 -13.21
N GLU A 269 -14.88 2.33 -12.57
CA GLU A 269 -15.52 1.13 -13.10
C GLU A 269 -16.08 1.34 -14.50
N HIS A 270 -16.72 2.50 -14.75
CA HIS A 270 -17.26 2.83 -16.07
C HIS A 270 -16.18 3.03 -17.13
N LEU A 271 -14.96 3.38 -16.72
CA LEU A 271 -13.81 3.48 -17.62
C LEU A 271 -13.19 2.11 -17.88
N LEU A 272 -13.15 1.21 -16.88
CA LEU A 272 -12.39 -0.04 -16.94
C LEU A 272 -13.20 -1.29 -17.29
N PHE A 273 -14.44 -1.44 -16.81
CA PHE A 273 -15.19 -2.70 -16.89
C PHE A 273 -16.33 -2.65 -17.91
N GLY A 274 -16.55 -3.77 -18.59
CA GLY A 274 -17.81 -4.08 -19.28
C GLY A 274 -18.61 -5.10 -18.47
N LYS A 275 -19.51 -5.88 -19.10
CA LYS A 275 -20.05 -7.11 -18.47
C LYS A 275 -18.92 -8.16 -18.42
N VAL A 276 -18.56 -8.66 -17.24
CA VAL A 276 -17.41 -9.59 -17.05
C VAL A 276 -17.82 -10.85 -16.30
N LYS A 277 -17.15 -11.97 -16.61
CA LYS A 277 -17.20 -13.26 -15.90
C LYS A 277 -15.81 -13.92 -15.74
N ASN A 278 -15.65 -14.55 -14.57
CA ASN A 278 -14.77 -15.68 -14.17
C ASN A 278 -13.27 -15.45 -13.91
N LEU A 279 -12.76 -16.19 -12.91
CA LEU A 279 -11.37 -16.23 -12.43
C LEU A 279 -10.49 -17.25 -13.19
N SER A 280 -9.17 -17.03 -13.16
CA SER A 280 -8.09 -17.80 -13.81
C SER A 280 -7.62 -19.06 -13.06
N GLU A 281 -7.08 -20.04 -13.80
CA GLU A 281 -6.54 -21.36 -13.36
C GLU A 281 -5.00 -21.47 -13.47
N GLY A 282 -4.24 -20.40 -13.15
CA GLY A 282 -2.76 -20.43 -13.08
C GLY A 282 -1.98 -20.24 -14.40
N GLN A 283 -2.66 -19.85 -15.47
CA GLN A 283 -2.10 -19.57 -16.80
C GLN A 283 -1.53 -18.15 -16.99
N ASN A 284 -1.81 -17.23 -16.06
CA ASN A 284 -1.27 -15.87 -16.06
C ASN A 284 -0.30 -15.71 -14.87
N PRO A 285 0.54 -14.66 -14.81
CA PRO A 285 1.27 -14.31 -13.58
C PRO A 285 0.33 -14.12 -12.37
N PHE A 286 0.82 -14.28 -11.15
CA PHE A 286 0.01 -14.10 -9.94
C PHE A 286 -0.18 -12.60 -9.67
N PRO A 287 -1.42 -12.07 -9.67
CA PRO A 287 -1.65 -10.66 -9.42
C PRO A 287 -1.59 -10.35 -7.91
N ILE A 288 -0.77 -9.38 -7.54
CA ILE A 288 -0.70 -8.82 -6.18
C ILE A 288 -0.96 -7.32 -6.26
N TYR A 289 -2.11 -6.89 -5.78
CA TYR A 289 -2.46 -5.47 -5.65
C TYR A 289 -2.08 -4.97 -4.25
N THR A 290 -1.95 -3.66 -4.10
CA THR A 290 -1.44 -3.08 -2.85
C THR A 290 -2.14 -1.79 -2.45
N ALA A 291 -2.34 -1.63 -1.15
CA ALA A 291 -2.69 -0.38 -0.49
C ALA A 291 -1.78 -0.18 0.74
N VAL A 292 -1.82 0.98 1.36
CA VAL A 292 -1.18 1.21 2.67
C VAL A 292 -2.23 1.63 3.69
N ASN A 293 -2.18 1.01 4.86
CA ASN A 293 -2.94 1.44 6.02
C ASN A 293 -2.20 2.62 6.67
N MET A 294 -2.88 3.76 6.74
CA MET A 294 -2.36 4.98 7.35
C MET A 294 -2.96 5.16 8.74
N LYS A 295 -2.11 5.24 9.76
CA LYS A 295 -2.52 5.73 11.07
C LYS A 295 -2.38 7.26 11.10
N ASP A 296 -3.23 7.93 11.87
CA ASP A 296 -3.34 9.40 11.89
C ASP A 296 -1.97 10.10 11.93
N ARG A 297 -1.70 10.97 10.94
CA ARG A 297 -0.37 11.53 10.65
C ARG A 297 0.21 12.34 11.81
N LEU A 298 -0.64 12.84 12.71
CA LEU A 298 -0.24 13.53 13.94
C LEU A 298 0.63 12.65 14.87
N THR A 299 0.64 11.33 14.66
CA THR A 299 1.38 10.37 15.49
C THR A 299 2.73 9.93 14.88
N GLY A 300 3.09 10.37 13.67
CA GLY A 300 4.35 9.99 13.03
C GLY A 300 4.43 8.51 12.59
N CYS A 301 3.29 7.86 12.35
CA CYS A 301 3.25 6.44 11.97
C CYS A 301 3.70 6.16 10.53
N GLU A 302 4.54 5.14 10.38
CA GLU A 302 4.94 4.59 9.08
C GLU A 302 3.77 3.88 8.39
N PRO A 303 3.61 4.02 7.06
CA PRO A 303 2.59 3.30 6.30
C PRO A 303 2.73 1.79 6.41
N GLU A 304 1.64 1.09 6.71
CA GLU A 304 1.63 -0.37 6.81
C GLU A 304 1.08 -0.98 5.53
N TRP A 305 1.91 -1.70 4.80
CA TRP A 305 1.54 -2.32 3.52
C TRP A 305 0.43 -3.36 3.70
N CYS A 306 -0.60 -3.27 2.85
CA CYS A 306 -1.71 -4.20 2.75
C CYS A 306 -1.71 -4.84 1.36
N GLU A 307 -1.56 -6.16 1.32
CA GLU A 307 -1.54 -6.95 0.09
C GLU A 307 -2.92 -7.49 -0.24
N PHE A 308 -3.27 -7.48 -1.52
CA PHE A 308 -4.51 -8.06 -2.02
C PHE A 308 -4.17 -9.05 -3.13
N THR A 309 -4.65 -10.27 -2.97
CA THR A 309 -4.54 -11.33 -3.96
C THR A 309 -5.92 -11.91 -4.21
N PRO A 310 -6.13 -12.69 -5.28
CA PRO A 310 -7.40 -13.38 -5.50
C PRO A 310 -7.82 -14.33 -4.37
N TYR A 311 -6.89 -14.71 -3.49
CA TYR A 311 -7.13 -15.68 -2.41
C TYR A 311 -7.23 -15.04 -1.03
N GLU A 312 -6.40 -14.03 -0.78
CA GLU A 312 -6.27 -13.43 0.55
C GLU A 312 -5.91 -11.95 0.50
N VAL A 313 -6.31 -11.25 1.56
CA VAL A 313 -5.97 -9.86 1.85
C VAL A 313 -5.34 -9.80 3.23
N GLY A 314 -4.25 -9.06 3.39
CA GLY A 314 -3.60 -8.98 4.70
C GLY A 314 -2.48 -7.97 4.81
N ILE A 315 -2.01 -7.79 6.05
CA ILE A 315 -0.92 -6.86 6.39
C ILE A 315 0.32 -7.68 6.79
N PRO A 316 1.34 -7.82 5.93
CA PRO A 316 2.50 -8.67 6.17
C PRO A 316 3.26 -8.34 7.46
N LYS A 317 3.27 -7.06 7.88
CA LYS A 317 3.88 -6.61 9.14
C LYS A 317 3.43 -7.48 10.33
N TYR A 318 2.14 -7.76 10.41
CA TYR A 318 1.52 -8.56 11.46
C TYR A 318 1.39 -10.06 11.13
N GLY A 319 1.70 -10.46 9.88
CA GLY A 319 1.44 -11.81 9.40
C GLY A 319 -0.05 -12.19 9.40
N ALA A 320 -0.94 -11.21 9.38
CA ALA A 320 -2.39 -11.41 9.49
C ALA A 320 -3.07 -11.28 8.13
N PHE A 321 -3.75 -12.35 7.72
CA PHE A 321 -4.44 -12.47 6.44
C PHE A 321 -5.84 -13.06 6.64
N VAL A 322 -6.78 -12.63 5.80
CA VAL A 322 -8.12 -13.19 5.67
C VAL A 322 -8.37 -13.60 4.22
N ARG A 323 -9.34 -14.47 3.98
CA ARG A 323 -9.77 -14.82 2.63
C ARG A 323 -10.27 -13.55 1.91
N ALA A 324 -10.00 -13.42 0.62
CA ALA A 324 -10.37 -12.24 -0.15
C ALA A 324 -11.89 -11.95 -0.07
N GLU A 325 -12.72 -13.00 -0.16
CA GLU A 325 -14.18 -12.93 -0.03
C GLU A 325 -14.68 -12.46 1.35
N ASP A 326 -13.84 -12.56 2.39
CA ASP A 326 -14.19 -12.16 3.75
C ASP A 326 -13.68 -10.75 4.10
N PHE A 327 -12.84 -10.15 3.24
CA PHE A 327 -12.31 -8.82 3.46
C PHE A 327 -13.43 -7.78 3.49
N GLY A 328 -13.42 -6.94 4.52
CA GLY A 328 -14.49 -5.97 4.81
C GLY A 328 -15.56 -6.47 5.78
N SER A 329 -15.63 -7.78 6.06
CA SER A 329 -16.45 -8.31 7.14
C SER A 329 -15.95 -7.87 8.52
N GLN A 330 -16.80 -8.03 9.55
CA GLN A 330 -16.42 -7.66 10.91
C GLN A 330 -15.79 -8.84 11.63
N PHE A 331 -14.66 -8.58 12.30
CA PHE A 331 -13.93 -9.58 13.09
C PHE A 331 -13.71 -9.08 14.52
N PHE A 332 -13.56 -10.03 15.43
CA PHE A 332 -13.09 -9.78 16.78
C PHE A 332 -12.27 -10.99 17.27
N LEU A 333 -11.06 -10.75 17.78
CA LEU A 333 -10.15 -11.81 18.25
C LEU A 333 -9.90 -12.92 17.21
N GLY A 334 -9.81 -12.54 15.93
CA GLY A 334 -9.59 -13.49 14.83
C GLY A 334 -10.82 -14.31 14.43
N HIS A 335 -11.97 -14.09 15.07
CA HIS A 335 -13.25 -14.70 14.69
C HIS A 335 -14.12 -13.72 13.91
N MET A 336 -14.71 -14.18 12.82
CA MET A 336 -15.70 -13.39 12.07
C MET A 336 -16.98 -13.28 12.91
N ILE A 337 -17.34 -12.05 13.27
CA ILE A 337 -18.55 -11.77 14.07
C ILE A 337 -19.75 -11.43 13.19
N LYS A 338 -19.51 -10.85 12.01
CA LYS A 338 -20.54 -10.55 11.01
C LYS A 338 -19.94 -10.67 9.62
N LYS A 339 -20.42 -11.65 8.85
CA LYS A 339 -20.10 -11.77 7.43
C LYS A 339 -20.84 -10.69 6.65
N LEU A 340 -20.10 -9.94 5.83
CA LEU A 340 -20.64 -9.02 4.84
C LEU A 340 -20.43 -9.59 3.42
N PRO A 341 -21.14 -9.09 2.41
CA PRO A 341 -20.85 -9.42 1.02
C PRO A 341 -19.40 -9.11 0.62
N GLU A 342 -18.87 -9.87 -0.34
CA GLU A 342 -17.53 -9.64 -0.87
C GLU A 342 -17.46 -8.26 -1.53
N ILE A 343 -16.38 -7.52 -1.22
CA ILE A 343 -16.16 -6.20 -1.81
C ILE A 343 -15.87 -6.34 -3.30
N ARG A 344 -16.73 -5.72 -4.13
CA ARG A 344 -16.54 -5.67 -5.58
C ARG A 344 -15.22 -4.98 -5.96
N ILE A 345 -14.58 -5.46 -7.04
CA ILE A 345 -13.34 -4.92 -7.61
C ILE A 345 -13.32 -3.39 -7.79
N PRO A 346 -14.39 -2.71 -8.26
CA PRO A 346 -14.44 -1.25 -8.34
C PRO A 346 -14.05 -0.54 -7.04
N TYR A 347 -14.57 -0.99 -5.90
CA TYR A 347 -14.27 -0.37 -4.61
C TYR A 347 -12.81 -0.62 -4.20
N LEU A 348 -12.26 -1.80 -4.52
CA LEU A 348 -10.83 -2.08 -4.32
C LEU A 348 -9.95 -1.20 -5.21
N ILE A 349 -10.33 -0.98 -6.47
CA ILE A 349 -9.63 -0.04 -7.35
C ILE A 349 -9.68 1.38 -6.79
N GLY A 350 -10.84 1.79 -6.26
CA GLY A 350 -10.98 3.04 -5.54
C GLY A 350 -9.91 3.17 -4.45
N ILE A 351 -9.73 2.14 -3.62
CA ILE A 351 -8.69 2.11 -2.57
C ILE A 351 -7.29 2.16 -3.18
N TRP A 352 -7.00 1.31 -4.17
CA TRP A 352 -5.67 1.20 -4.78
C TRP A 352 -5.24 2.46 -5.53
N SER A 353 -6.19 3.29 -5.98
CA SER A 353 -5.93 4.57 -6.65
C SER A 353 -6.52 5.79 -5.92
N SER A 354 -6.66 5.71 -4.59
CA SER A 354 -7.30 6.75 -3.79
C SER A 354 -6.60 8.12 -3.85
N ALA A 355 -5.32 8.19 -4.26
CA ALA A 355 -4.61 9.45 -4.47
C ALA A 355 -5.34 10.37 -5.49
N PHE A 356 -6.07 9.76 -6.42
CA PHE A 356 -6.84 10.46 -7.46
C PHE A 356 -8.22 10.92 -6.98
N SER A 357 -8.66 10.50 -5.80
CA SER A 357 -9.85 11.07 -5.17
C SER A 357 -9.68 12.57 -4.86
N VAL A 358 -8.44 13.05 -4.70
CA VAL A 358 -8.14 14.48 -4.57
C VAL A 358 -8.33 15.23 -5.90
N ASN A 359 -8.13 14.60 -7.06
CA ASN A 359 -8.38 15.23 -8.37
C ASN A 359 -9.87 15.51 -8.60
N LEU A 360 -10.77 14.73 -8.00
CA LEU A 360 -12.20 15.05 -7.96
C LEU A 360 -12.48 16.34 -7.18
N SER A 361 -11.66 16.72 -6.20
CA SER A 361 -11.78 18.02 -5.50
C SER A 361 -11.32 19.21 -6.36
N GLN A 362 -10.39 18.97 -7.28
CA GLN A 362 -9.96 19.95 -8.28
C GLN A 362 -10.99 20.07 -9.41
N LEU A 363 -11.55 18.93 -9.88
CA LEU A 363 -12.70 18.89 -10.78
C LEU A 363 -13.93 19.55 -10.16
N TRP A 364 -14.14 19.36 -8.86
CA TRP A 364 -15.14 20.05 -8.06
C TRP A 364 -14.93 21.57 -8.09
N GLN A 365 -13.71 22.03 -7.80
CA GLN A 365 -13.36 23.45 -7.83
C GLN A 365 -13.54 24.03 -9.24
N PHE A 366 -13.19 23.27 -10.28
CA PHE A 366 -13.40 23.64 -11.67
C PHE A 366 -14.90 23.73 -12.03
N ALA A 367 -15.70 22.78 -11.56
CA ALA A 367 -17.13 22.72 -11.86
C ALA A 367 -17.98 23.70 -11.05
N THR A 368 -17.57 24.06 -9.83
CA THR A 368 -18.39 24.85 -8.88
C THR A 368 -17.80 26.18 -8.45
N GLY A 369 -16.53 26.45 -8.77
CA GLY A 369 -15.82 27.67 -8.37
C GLY A 369 -15.46 27.75 -6.88
N ALA A 370 -15.80 26.74 -6.07
CA ALA A 370 -15.54 26.71 -4.63
C ALA A 370 -14.65 25.52 -4.25
N LYS A 371 -13.66 25.74 -3.37
CA LYS A 371 -12.90 24.65 -2.76
C LYS A 371 -13.75 23.95 -1.68
N PRO A 372 -13.88 22.61 -1.70
CA PRO A 372 -14.54 21.89 -0.62
C PRO A 372 -13.84 22.13 0.73
N SER A 373 -14.62 22.22 1.80
CA SER A 373 -14.13 22.45 3.17
C SER A 373 -13.22 21.34 3.70
N TRP A 374 -13.29 20.14 3.11
CA TRP A 374 -12.50 18.97 3.50
C TRP A 374 -11.09 18.88 2.87
N ILE A 375 -10.73 19.77 1.93
CA ILE A 375 -9.36 19.86 1.38
C ILE A 375 -8.30 20.06 2.49
N ALA A 376 -8.66 20.69 3.60
CA ALA A 376 -7.75 20.88 4.74
C ALA A 376 -7.33 19.55 5.42
N TRP A 377 -8.07 18.46 5.22
CA TRP A 377 -7.83 17.16 5.86
C TRP A 377 -6.99 16.19 5.00
N THR A 378 -6.74 16.51 3.72
CA THR A 378 -5.90 15.68 2.82
C THR A 378 -4.39 15.88 3.05
N GLY A 379 -4.00 16.70 4.02
CA GLY A 379 -2.60 17.03 4.31
C GLY A 379 -1.96 17.88 3.20
N PRO A 380 -0.71 18.35 3.40
CA PRO A 380 0.02 19.06 2.36
C PRO A 380 0.16 18.15 1.13
N ASP A 381 -0.04 18.75 -0.05
CA ASP A 381 -0.02 18.14 -1.36
C ASP A 381 1.07 17.06 -1.49
N VAL A 382 0.65 15.80 -1.56
CA VAL A 382 1.43 14.76 -2.24
C VAL A 382 0.75 14.51 -3.58
N ILE A 383 0.60 15.60 -4.32
CA ILE A 383 0.59 15.51 -5.77
C ILE A 383 2.01 15.04 -6.11
N GLU A 384 2.15 13.97 -6.91
CA GLU A 384 3.42 13.66 -7.57
C GLU A 384 3.91 15.02 -8.11
N VAL A 385 5.06 15.53 -7.64
CA VAL A 385 5.43 16.94 -7.89
C VAL A 385 5.77 17.06 -9.38
N ASP A 386 4.72 17.22 -10.18
CA ASP A 386 4.75 17.65 -11.57
C ASP A 386 5.28 19.08 -11.48
N ASN A 387 6.61 19.24 -11.50
CA ASN A 387 7.34 20.47 -11.21
C ASN A 387 6.68 21.74 -11.78
N GLU A 388 5.75 22.39 -11.06
CA GLU A 388 5.42 23.81 -11.17
C GLU A 388 4.73 24.35 -9.89
N PRO A 389 5.04 25.59 -9.49
CA PRO A 389 4.32 26.32 -8.45
C PRO A 389 2.96 26.84 -8.97
N SER A 390 1.93 26.78 -8.11
CA SER A 390 0.58 27.25 -8.44
C SER A 390 0.56 28.77 -8.69
N THR A 391 0.29 29.20 -9.92
CA THR A 391 -0.12 30.59 -10.20
C THR A 391 -1.60 30.76 -9.84
N LEU A 392 -1.87 31.53 -8.79
CA LEU A 392 -3.20 32.01 -8.41
C LEU A 392 -3.67 33.03 -9.45
N ASP A 393 -4.46 32.59 -10.44
CA ASP A 393 -5.23 33.51 -11.28
C ASP A 393 -6.70 33.56 -10.87
N THR A 394 -7.28 34.76 -11.01
CA THR A 394 -8.61 35.14 -10.54
C THR A 394 -9.70 34.47 -11.37
N TYR A 395 -10.59 33.70 -10.74
CA TYR A 395 -11.69 33.00 -11.43
C TYR A 395 -13.00 33.81 -11.43
N LEU A 396 -13.63 33.89 -12.59
CA LEU A 396 -14.99 34.39 -12.80
C LEU A 396 -16.00 33.29 -12.45
N ILE A 397 -16.94 33.60 -11.54
CA ILE A 397 -17.97 32.67 -11.07
C ILE A 397 -19.16 32.69 -12.04
N ASN A 398 -19.48 31.55 -12.65
CA ASN A 398 -20.78 31.33 -13.31
C ASN A 398 -21.75 30.63 -12.36
N PRO A 399 -23.06 30.93 -12.43
CA PRO A 399 -24.06 30.32 -11.54
C PRO A 399 -24.12 28.80 -11.73
N ILE A 400 -24.17 28.10 -10.60
CA ILE A 400 -24.25 26.64 -10.46
C ILE A 400 -25.47 26.11 -11.24
N THR A 401 -25.24 25.19 -12.17
CA THR A 401 -26.30 24.42 -12.84
C THR A 401 -26.95 23.42 -11.86
N ASP A 402 -28.17 22.95 -12.12
CA ASP A 402 -28.83 21.94 -11.26
C ASP A 402 -27.98 20.67 -11.06
N VAL A 403 -27.22 20.28 -12.08
CA VAL A 403 -26.21 19.20 -12.01
C VAL A 403 -25.08 19.56 -11.05
N GLY A 404 -24.57 20.80 -11.10
CA GLY A 404 -23.55 21.28 -10.18
C GLY A 404 -23.99 21.23 -8.71
N LYS A 405 -25.25 21.59 -8.42
CA LYS A 405 -25.81 21.53 -7.05
C LYS A 405 -25.99 20.08 -6.56
N MET A 406 -26.47 19.18 -7.42
CA MET A 406 -26.59 17.76 -7.10
C MET A 406 -25.22 17.13 -6.80
N VAL A 407 -24.21 17.48 -7.57
CA VAL A 407 -22.82 17.08 -7.33
C VAL A 407 -22.35 17.68 -5.98
N THR A 408 -22.73 18.92 -5.62
CA THR A 408 -22.36 19.56 -4.31
C THR A 408 -22.90 18.84 -3.10
N ASP A 409 -24.20 18.59 -3.10
CA ASP A 409 -24.86 17.98 -1.96
C ASP A 409 -24.39 16.52 -1.78
N PHE A 410 -23.99 15.87 -2.87
CA PHE A 410 -23.44 14.52 -2.87
C PHE A 410 -22.02 14.42 -2.26
N PHE A 411 -21.16 15.41 -2.47
CA PHE A 411 -19.74 15.36 -2.03
C PHE A 411 -19.54 15.80 -0.58
N ASN A 412 -20.44 16.60 0.00
CA ASN A 412 -20.27 17.20 1.33
C ASN A 412 -20.64 16.30 2.52
N SER A 413 -21.13 15.06 2.29
CA SER A 413 -21.71 14.21 3.34
C SER A 413 -20.85 13.03 3.81
N ARG A 414 -19.63 12.84 3.28
CA ARG A 414 -18.90 11.56 3.40
C ARG A 414 -17.43 11.71 3.83
N PRO A 415 -16.86 10.72 4.55
CA PRO A 415 -15.44 10.72 4.92
C PRO A 415 -14.53 10.55 3.70
N VAL A 416 -13.35 11.19 3.75
CA VAL A 416 -12.42 11.34 2.61
C VAL A 416 -11.53 10.09 2.39
N VAL A 417 -11.25 9.33 3.45
CA VAL A 417 -10.39 8.13 3.40
C VAL A 417 -11.24 6.86 3.42
N ALA A 418 -10.84 5.84 2.67
CA ALA A 418 -11.51 4.54 2.68
C ALA A 418 -11.32 3.86 4.04
N GLN A 419 -12.42 3.67 4.75
CA GLN A 419 -12.44 2.96 6.02
C GLN A 419 -13.01 1.56 5.82
N ILE A 420 -12.28 0.55 6.26
CA ILE A 420 -12.70 -0.84 6.19
C ILE A 420 -12.68 -1.44 7.61
N HIS A 421 -13.61 -2.33 7.92
CA HIS A 421 -13.58 -3.05 9.21
C HIS A 421 -12.25 -3.79 9.38
N ASN A 422 -11.60 -3.60 10.52
CA ASN A 422 -10.31 -4.19 10.78
C ASN A 422 -10.44 -5.68 11.12
N PHE A 423 -9.93 -6.54 10.25
CA PHE A 423 -9.94 -7.99 10.46
C PHE A 423 -9.03 -8.44 11.62
N MET A 424 -8.11 -7.59 12.09
CA MET A 424 -7.27 -7.84 13.27
C MET A 424 -7.86 -7.29 14.57
N SER A 425 -9.06 -6.70 14.52
CA SER A 425 -9.68 -6.05 15.67
C SER A 425 -9.70 -6.95 16.91
N GLY A 426 -9.14 -6.44 17.99
CA GLY A 426 -9.07 -7.12 19.29
C GLY A 426 -7.92 -8.12 19.44
N LEU A 427 -7.14 -8.39 18.38
CA LEU A 427 -5.91 -9.18 18.53
C LEU A 427 -4.87 -8.43 19.36
N PHE A 428 -4.00 -9.17 20.03
CA PHE A 428 -2.93 -8.63 20.85
C PHE A 428 -1.57 -9.10 20.33
N LEU A 429 -0.54 -8.26 20.51
CA LEU A 429 0.82 -8.63 20.14
C LEU A 429 1.41 -9.63 21.13
N HIS A 430 2.20 -10.54 20.60
CA HIS A 430 2.99 -11.47 21.39
C HIS A 430 4.06 -10.73 22.19
N TRP A 431 4.48 -11.25 23.35
CA TRP A 431 5.40 -10.57 24.27
C TRP A 431 6.76 -10.17 23.65
N ASN A 432 7.21 -10.92 22.64
CA ASN A 432 8.46 -10.66 21.92
C ASN A 432 8.26 -10.15 20.49
N TYR A 433 7.12 -9.55 20.15
CA TYR A 433 6.91 -9.03 18.78
C TYR A 433 8.01 -8.04 18.33
N ASN A 434 8.61 -7.32 19.28
CA ASN A 434 9.69 -6.36 19.09
C ASN A 434 11.03 -6.99 18.67
N GLU A 435 11.16 -8.32 18.80
CA GLU A 435 12.31 -9.10 18.33
C GLU A 435 12.22 -9.41 16.83
N HIS A 436 11.03 -9.27 16.24
CA HIS A 436 10.79 -9.62 14.84
C HIS A 436 11.17 -8.47 13.90
N CYS A 437 11.85 -8.77 12.79
CA CYS A 437 12.37 -7.77 11.84
C CYS A 437 11.30 -6.88 11.18
N ASN A 438 10.05 -7.34 11.16
CA ASN A 438 8.91 -6.56 10.68
C ASN A 438 8.55 -5.36 11.57
N PHE A 439 9.02 -5.33 12.83
CA PHE A 439 8.74 -4.26 13.78
C PHE A 439 10.02 -3.50 14.14
N LYS A 440 9.91 -2.17 14.16
CA LYS A 440 11.02 -1.27 14.54
C LYS A 440 10.89 -0.79 15.97
N ALA A 441 10.37 -1.65 16.85
CA ALA A 441 10.14 -1.34 18.26
C ALA A 441 11.44 -1.07 19.05
N TRP A 442 12.61 -1.39 18.48
CA TRP A 442 13.92 -1.06 19.05
C TRP A 442 14.29 0.43 18.95
N LYS A 443 13.61 1.20 18.10
CA LYS A 443 13.69 2.66 18.08
C LYS A 443 12.62 3.17 19.07
N ASP A 444 12.99 3.59 20.27
CA ASP A 444 12.05 3.93 21.37
C ASP A 444 11.01 5.03 21.00
N THR A 445 11.33 5.89 20.04
CA THR A 445 10.44 6.93 19.52
C THR A 445 9.54 6.46 18.38
N HIS A 446 9.77 5.26 17.87
CA HIS A 446 9.00 4.70 16.76
C HIS A 446 7.65 4.17 17.24
N PRO A 447 6.57 4.35 16.47
CA PRO A 447 5.23 3.86 16.82
C PRO A 447 5.17 2.38 17.21
N ASP A 448 6.01 1.55 16.61
CA ASP A 448 6.11 0.11 16.91
C ASP A 448 6.51 -0.19 18.35
N ALA A 449 7.13 0.74 19.08
CA ALA A 449 7.42 0.60 20.50
C ALA A 449 6.14 0.64 21.38
N PHE A 450 5.00 1.07 20.81
CA PHE A 450 3.74 1.26 21.52
C PHE A 450 2.67 0.26 21.02
N PRO A 451 2.65 -0.99 21.51
CA PRO A 451 1.81 -2.07 20.97
C PRO A 451 0.30 -1.80 21.10
N ASN A 452 -0.13 -1.06 22.14
CA ASN A 452 -1.53 -0.65 22.31
C ASN A 452 -2.00 0.38 21.27
N ARG A 453 -1.05 0.98 20.54
CA ARG A 453 -1.29 1.92 19.45
C ARG A 453 -1.06 1.29 18.09
N LEU A 454 -0.81 -0.01 18.01
CA LEU A 454 -0.70 -0.71 16.73
C LEU A 454 -2.07 -1.13 16.21
N THR A 455 -2.11 -1.46 14.93
CA THR A 455 -3.35 -1.65 14.15
C THR A 455 -4.32 -2.68 14.73
N PRO A 456 -3.91 -3.78 15.38
CA PRO A 456 -4.84 -4.69 16.06
C PRO A 456 -5.76 -4.02 17.11
N ALA A 457 -5.37 -2.86 17.66
CA ALA A 457 -6.17 -2.10 18.62
C ALA A 457 -7.26 -1.21 17.97
N ASP A 458 -7.17 -0.96 16.66
CA ASP A 458 -8.13 -0.11 15.94
C ASP A 458 -9.35 -0.92 15.48
N SER A 459 -10.52 -0.28 15.40
CA SER A 459 -11.74 -0.90 14.87
C SER A 459 -11.81 -0.91 13.34
N THR A 460 -11.07 -0.01 12.69
CA THR A 460 -11.05 0.16 11.23
C THR A 460 -9.63 0.29 10.70
N LEU A 461 -9.44 -0.10 9.44
CA LEU A 461 -8.27 0.20 8.62
C LEU A 461 -8.57 1.46 7.80
N ASN A 462 -7.59 2.35 7.70
CA ASN A 462 -7.67 3.53 6.83
C ASN A 462 -6.76 3.30 5.63
N LEU A 463 -7.31 2.70 4.58
CA LEU A 463 -6.54 2.26 3.43
C LEU A 463 -6.47 3.36 2.38
N VAL A 464 -5.27 3.60 1.87
CA VAL A 464 -5.00 4.56 0.80
C VAL A 464 -4.06 3.97 -0.25
N ASP A 465 -3.97 4.64 -1.38
CA ASP A 465 -3.04 4.35 -2.47
C ASP A 465 -1.60 4.19 -1.95
N SER A 466 -0.94 3.11 -2.35
CA SER A 466 0.45 2.82 -1.97
C SER A 466 1.45 3.84 -2.53
N GLY A 467 1.04 4.63 -3.53
CA GLY A 467 1.80 5.78 -4.04
C GLY A 467 2.15 6.81 -2.96
N HIS A 468 1.37 6.89 -1.88
CA HIS A 468 1.70 7.73 -0.71
C HIS A 468 2.91 7.24 0.09
N ALA A 469 3.33 5.98 -0.08
CA ALA A 469 4.53 5.42 0.53
C ALA A 469 5.65 5.30 -0.51
N ILE A 470 5.61 4.24 -1.31
CA ILE A 470 6.56 3.98 -2.39
C ILE A 470 5.74 3.77 -3.65
N ASN A 471 5.94 4.63 -4.64
CA ASN A 471 5.14 4.64 -5.86
C ASN A 471 5.48 3.50 -6.84
N ILE A 472 5.89 2.33 -6.35
CA ILE A 472 6.12 1.12 -7.13
C ILE A 472 5.84 -0.13 -6.30
N GLY A 473 5.29 -1.17 -6.93
CA GLY A 473 4.86 -2.41 -6.28
C GLY A 473 5.97 -3.33 -5.78
N CYS A 474 7.15 -2.83 -5.42
CA CYS A 474 8.27 -3.69 -5.01
C CYS A 474 8.05 -4.37 -3.65
N VAL A 475 7.44 -3.68 -2.68
CA VAL A 475 7.37 -4.15 -1.29
C VAL A 475 6.69 -5.51 -1.16
N PRO A 476 5.54 -5.78 -1.81
CA PRO A 476 4.95 -7.12 -1.76
C PRO A 476 5.93 -8.20 -2.23
N ILE A 477 6.55 -8.05 -3.41
CA ILE A 477 7.37 -9.13 -3.98
C ILE A 477 8.69 -9.35 -3.22
N LEU A 478 9.11 -8.40 -2.39
CA LEU A 478 10.29 -8.48 -1.52
C LEU A 478 10.08 -9.30 -0.25
N ARG A 479 8.88 -9.88 -0.03
CA ARG A 479 8.66 -10.82 1.06
C ARG A 479 9.64 -12.00 0.95
N PRO A 480 10.39 -12.33 2.00
CA PRO A 480 11.36 -13.43 1.96
C PRO A 480 10.75 -14.77 1.55
N GLN A 481 9.46 -14.96 1.81
CA GLN A 481 8.75 -16.18 1.46
C GLN A 481 8.51 -16.33 -0.05
N ARG A 482 8.55 -15.25 -0.84
CA ARG A 482 8.34 -15.30 -2.30
C ARG A 482 9.59 -15.66 -3.09
N GLU A 483 10.77 -15.61 -2.45
CA GLU A 483 12.06 -16.04 -3.01
C GLU A 483 12.27 -15.54 -4.46
N VAL A 484 11.98 -14.24 -4.69
CA VAL A 484 12.10 -13.62 -6.01
C VAL A 484 13.58 -13.49 -6.38
N ASP A 485 13.95 -14.03 -7.53
CA ASP A 485 15.33 -14.02 -8.04
C ASP A 485 15.59 -12.82 -8.97
N LEU A 486 14.56 -12.40 -9.71
CA LEU A 486 14.65 -11.35 -10.71
C LEU A 486 13.41 -10.44 -10.67
N ILE A 487 13.63 -9.13 -10.59
CA ILE A 487 12.60 -8.10 -10.60
C ILE A 487 12.70 -7.29 -11.89
N ILE A 488 11.65 -7.30 -12.69
CA ILE A 488 11.45 -6.39 -13.83
C ILE A 488 10.63 -5.20 -13.31
N SER A 489 11.33 -4.10 -13.02
CA SER A 489 10.76 -2.85 -12.51
C SER A 489 10.39 -1.92 -13.65
N LEU A 490 9.09 -1.74 -13.88
CA LEU A 490 8.53 -0.85 -14.89
C LEU A 490 8.05 0.46 -14.23
N SER A 491 8.85 1.52 -14.38
CA SER A 491 8.58 2.81 -13.74
C SER A 491 7.99 3.84 -14.70
N TYR A 492 6.78 4.27 -14.40
CA TYR A 492 6.03 5.37 -15.01
C TYR A 492 5.96 6.58 -14.08
N SER A 493 6.66 6.55 -12.95
CA SER A 493 6.70 7.65 -12.00
C SER A 493 7.80 8.64 -12.34
N TRP A 494 7.57 9.90 -12.00
CA TRP A 494 8.60 10.94 -12.02
C TRP A 494 9.39 11.02 -10.71
N ASP A 495 8.96 10.30 -9.68
CA ASP A 495 9.65 10.16 -8.41
C ASP A 495 10.81 9.14 -8.48
N PRO A 496 11.85 9.29 -7.62
CA PRO A 496 12.96 8.35 -7.53
C PRO A 496 12.56 7.07 -6.78
N VAL A 497 11.71 6.24 -7.41
CA VAL A 497 11.10 5.04 -6.79
C VAL A 497 12.13 4.03 -6.29
N LEU A 498 13.21 3.79 -7.04
CA LEU A 498 14.28 2.87 -6.65
C LEU A 498 14.99 3.31 -5.37
N LYS A 499 15.23 4.61 -5.21
CA LYS A 499 15.89 5.16 -4.02
C LYS A 499 15.05 4.94 -2.77
N ARG A 500 13.73 5.15 -2.89
CA ARG A 500 12.78 4.86 -1.80
C ARG A 500 12.68 3.36 -1.51
N THR A 501 12.67 2.51 -2.54
CA THR A 501 12.69 1.05 -2.36
C THR A 501 13.97 0.57 -1.66
N ALA A 502 15.14 1.03 -2.09
CA ALA A 502 16.42 0.66 -1.46
C ALA A 502 16.47 1.08 0.01
N ALA A 503 16.07 2.32 0.33
CA ALA A 503 16.00 2.80 1.72
C ALA A 503 15.01 1.98 2.57
N TYR A 504 13.86 1.59 2.00
CA TYR A 504 12.93 0.69 2.68
C TYR A 504 13.55 -0.67 2.97
N CYS A 505 14.26 -1.25 1.99
CA CYS A 505 14.92 -2.55 2.16
C CYS A 505 16.02 -2.50 3.23
N GLU A 506 16.83 -1.44 3.23
CA GLU A 506 17.86 -1.21 4.23
C GLU A 506 17.26 -1.12 5.65
N ASP A 507 16.22 -0.32 5.83
CA ASP A 507 15.59 -0.12 7.15
C ASP A 507 14.85 -1.37 7.67
N HIS A 508 14.45 -2.29 6.78
CA HIS A 508 13.81 -3.57 7.12
C HIS A 508 14.75 -4.78 7.04
N LYS A 509 16.04 -4.58 6.75
CA LYS A 509 17.04 -5.65 6.56
C LYS A 509 16.61 -6.68 5.51
N ILE A 510 15.99 -6.21 4.43
CA ILE A 510 15.60 -7.02 3.28
C ILE A 510 16.75 -6.99 2.26
N PRO A 511 17.21 -8.14 1.75
CA PRO A 511 18.20 -8.18 0.68
C PRO A 511 17.72 -7.42 -0.57
N PHE A 512 18.49 -6.43 -1.01
CA PHE A 512 18.26 -5.65 -2.21
C PHE A 512 19.61 -5.23 -2.78
N PRO A 513 19.77 -5.13 -4.12
CA PRO A 513 21.08 -4.81 -4.68
C PRO A 513 21.55 -3.43 -4.24
N SER A 514 22.86 -3.32 -3.99
CA SER A 514 23.49 -2.02 -3.76
C SER A 514 23.45 -1.17 -5.04
N ILE A 515 22.98 0.08 -4.92
CA ILE A 515 22.82 1.00 -6.05
C ILE A 515 23.58 2.30 -5.75
N ASP A 516 24.52 2.66 -6.63
CA ASP A 516 25.16 3.97 -6.61
C ASP A 516 24.25 5.00 -7.30
N PHE A 517 23.39 5.65 -6.50
CA PHE A 517 22.47 6.67 -6.98
C PHE A 517 23.21 7.94 -7.48
N ALA A 518 24.38 8.27 -6.93
CA ALA A 518 25.13 9.44 -7.38
C ALA A 518 25.64 9.25 -8.82
N LYS A 519 26.12 8.03 -9.11
CA LYS A 519 26.47 7.63 -10.48
C LYS A 519 25.25 7.60 -11.39
N LEU A 520 24.15 6.98 -10.95
CA LEU A 520 22.90 6.90 -11.71
C LEU A 520 22.36 8.27 -12.12
N ASP A 521 22.41 9.25 -11.21
CA ASP A 521 21.94 10.62 -11.46
C ASP A 521 22.88 11.40 -12.41
N SER A 522 24.15 11.00 -12.50
CA SER A 522 25.16 11.67 -13.35
C SER A 522 25.22 11.14 -14.78
N GLU A 523 24.81 9.89 -15.00
CA GLU A 523 24.90 9.21 -16.30
C GLU A 523 23.75 9.59 -17.24
N PRO A 524 23.96 9.54 -18.56
CA PRO A 524 22.88 9.79 -19.51
C PRO A 524 21.77 8.75 -19.34
N GLN A 525 20.54 9.18 -19.59
CA GLN A 525 19.37 8.31 -19.47
C GLN A 525 19.42 7.15 -20.47
N GLN A 526 19.06 5.96 -19.99
CA GLN A 526 18.98 4.72 -20.77
C GLN A 526 17.60 4.08 -20.61
N GLU A 527 17.18 3.26 -21.58
CA GLU A 527 15.92 2.53 -21.49
C GLU A 527 15.92 1.42 -20.44
N LEU A 528 17.09 0.87 -20.10
CA LEU A 528 17.25 -0.24 -19.15
C LEU A 528 18.49 -0.04 -18.27
N TYR A 529 18.29 -0.18 -16.96
CA TYR A 529 19.35 -0.27 -15.96
C TYR A 529 19.33 -1.64 -15.29
N ILE A 530 20.50 -2.22 -15.06
CA ILE A 530 20.65 -3.55 -14.46
C ILE A 530 21.40 -3.39 -13.15
N PHE A 531 20.78 -3.79 -12.04
CA PHE A 531 21.39 -3.78 -10.71
C PHE A 531 21.51 -5.21 -10.20
N GLU A 532 22.73 -5.58 -9.84
CA GLU A 532 23.09 -6.91 -9.40
C GLU A 532 24.13 -6.77 -8.29
N ASP A 533 23.95 -7.55 -7.23
CA ASP A 533 24.90 -7.63 -6.12
C ASP A 533 25.57 -9.00 -6.16
N GLU A 534 26.89 -9.02 -6.35
CA GLU A 534 27.68 -10.25 -6.36
C GLU A 534 28.13 -10.63 -4.93
N GLU A 535 28.19 -9.67 -4.01
CA GLU A 535 28.55 -9.91 -2.60
C GLU A 535 27.35 -10.40 -1.79
N ASN A 536 26.13 -10.10 -2.25
CA ASN A 536 24.89 -10.58 -1.66
C ASN A 536 24.03 -11.41 -2.65
N PRO A 537 24.32 -12.72 -2.82
CA PRO A 537 23.55 -13.61 -3.70
C PRO A 537 22.08 -13.79 -3.31
N SER A 538 21.69 -13.40 -2.10
CA SER A 538 20.29 -13.44 -1.65
C SER A 538 19.47 -12.23 -2.13
N ALA A 539 20.12 -11.19 -2.65
CA ALA A 539 19.44 -10.04 -3.24
C ALA A 539 18.99 -10.38 -4.68
N PRO A 540 17.76 -9.99 -5.07
CA PRO A 540 17.28 -10.18 -6.43
C PRO A 540 18.08 -9.33 -7.41
N ILE A 541 18.21 -9.81 -8.65
CA ILE A 541 18.66 -8.97 -9.76
C ILE A 541 17.50 -8.02 -10.12
N VAL A 542 17.78 -6.74 -10.36
CA VAL A 542 16.76 -5.75 -10.73
C VAL A 542 17.01 -5.20 -12.13
N LEU A 543 16.08 -5.45 -13.04
CA LEU A 543 15.97 -4.83 -14.36
C LEU A 543 15.02 -3.63 -14.26
N HIS A 544 15.56 -2.42 -14.27
CA HIS A 544 14.77 -1.20 -14.14
C HIS A 544 14.58 -0.47 -15.47
N PHE A 545 13.32 -0.30 -15.86
CA PHE A 545 12.88 0.48 -17.01
C PHE A 545 12.26 1.80 -16.55
N PRO A 546 12.96 2.93 -16.67
CA PRO A 546 12.36 4.23 -16.46
C PRO A 546 11.54 4.66 -17.68
N LEU A 547 10.54 5.52 -17.48
CA LEU A 547 9.78 6.12 -18.57
C LEU A 547 10.63 7.19 -19.27
N VAL A 548 11.31 6.78 -20.34
CA VAL A 548 12.18 7.64 -21.14
C VAL A 548 11.94 7.44 -22.62
N ASN A 549 12.19 8.49 -23.40
CA ASN A 549 12.17 8.45 -24.86
C ASN A 549 13.57 8.83 -25.39
N VAL A 550 14.44 7.82 -25.51
CA VAL A 550 15.85 7.96 -25.92
C VAL A 550 16.02 7.52 -27.36
N THR A 551 16.16 6.21 -27.62
CA THR A 551 16.39 5.70 -28.98
C THR A 551 15.10 5.65 -29.81
N TYR A 552 13.93 5.52 -29.19
CA TYR A 552 12.63 5.48 -29.89
C TYR A 552 12.34 6.75 -30.74
N LYS A 553 12.96 7.88 -30.40
CA LYS A 553 12.92 9.10 -31.23
C LYS A 553 13.44 8.87 -32.64
N GLN A 554 14.47 8.03 -32.77
CA GLN A 554 15.19 7.77 -34.01
C GLN A 554 14.73 6.46 -34.67
N PHE A 555 14.33 5.48 -33.88
CA PHE A 555 13.98 4.14 -34.32
C PHE A 555 12.49 3.85 -34.08
N LYS A 556 11.82 3.22 -35.06
CA LYS A 556 10.43 2.77 -34.92
C LYS A 556 10.30 1.32 -34.47
N ALA A 557 11.36 0.55 -34.67
CA ALA A 557 11.56 -0.81 -34.15
C ALA A 557 13.07 -1.02 -33.95
N PRO A 558 13.51 -2.00 -33.14
CA PRO A 558 14.93 -2.24 -32.90
C PRO A 558 15.71 -2.36 -34.20
N GLY A 559 16.71 -1.49 -34.38
CA GLY A 559 17.52 -1.41 -35.61
C GLY A 559 16.84 -0.81 -36.85
N VAL A 560 15.58 -0.36 -36.77
CA VAL A 560 14.83 0.21 -37.89
C VAL A 560 14.64 1.71 -37.72
N LEU A 561 15.41 2.50 -38.49
CA LEU A 561 15.33 3.96 -38.50
C LEU A 561 13.97 4.47 -39.02
N ARG A 562 13.49 5.55 -38.41
CA ARG A 562 12.36 6.35 -38.90
C ARG A 562 12.75 7.09 -40.18
N LYS A 563 11.86 7.13 -41.16
CA LYS A 563 12.05 7.79 -42.46
C LYS A 563 10.89 8.72 -42.78
N GLY A 564 11.20 9.93 -43.23
CA GLY A 564 10.19 10.95 -43.54
C GLY A 564 9.72 11.72 -42.31
N GLU A 565 9.09 12.88 -42.55
CA GLU A 565 8.72 13.83 -41.49
C GLU A 565 7.68 13.26 -40.51
N GLU A 566 6.71 12.49 -41.01
CA GLU A 566 5.65 11.89 -40.16
C GLU A 566 6.19 10.82 -39.20
N GLU A 567 7.07 9.93 -39.68
CA GLU A 567 7.70 8.91 -38.82
C GLU A 567 8.60 9.55 -37.76
N ILE A 568 9.33 10.61 -38.12
CA ILE A 568 10.17 11.35 -37.17
C ILE A 568 9.31 12.04 -36.12
N LYS A 569 8.21 12.69 -36.52
CA LYS A 569 7.29 13.36 -35.61
C LYS A 569 6.64 12.38 -34.63
N SER A 570 6.21 11.21 -35.09
CA SER A 570 5.61 10.17 -34.23
C SER A 570 6.59 9.56 -33.22
N GLY A 571 7.91 9.66 -33.44
CA GLY A 571 8.92 9.29 -32.44
C GLY A 571 9.06 10.31 -31.30
N GLY A 572 8.54 11.53 -31.48
CA GLY A 572 8.65 12.66 -30.55
C GLY A 572 7.69 12.59 -29.34
N VAL A 573 7.64 11.46 -28.64
CA VAL A 573 6.78 11.27 -27.47
C VAL A 573 7.36 12.01 -26.26
N ASP A 574 6.66 13.04 -25.80
CA ASP A 574 7.07 13.83 -24.64
C ASP A 574 6.50 13.26 -23.34
N VAL A 575 7.34 12.56 -22.57
CA VAL A 575 6.98 11.90 -21.30
C VAL A 575 7.49 12.63 -20.06
N LYS A 576 8.05 13.84 -20.21
CA LYS A 576 8.75 14.53 -19.12
C LYS A 576 8.47 16.03 -19.00
N SER A 577 8.13 16.72 -20.08
CA SER A 577 8.00 18.18 -20.00
C SER A 577 6.76 18.57 -19.19
N SER A 578 6.74 19.82 -18.73
CA SER A 578 5.56 20.42 -18.09
C SER A 578 4.36 20.55 -19.03
N ASN A 579 4.51 20.32 -20.34
CA ASN A 579 3.41 20.29 -21.31
C ASN A 579 3.08 18.87 -21.78
N SER A 580 3.69 17.84 -21.18
CA SER A 580 3.44 16.45 -21.52
C SER A 580 1.94 16.12 -21.40
N PRO A 581 1.33 15.43 -22.38
CA PRO A 581 -0.05 14.96 -22.27
C PRO A 581 -0.18 13.86 -21.21
N TYR A 582 0.93 13.29 -20.75
CA TYR A 582 0.95 12.16 -19.82
C TYR A 582 1.02 12.58 -18.35
N LYS A 583 0.71 13.84 -18.00
CA LYS A 583 0.60 14.26 -16.59
C LYS A 583 -0.32 13.35 -15.80
N THR A 584 -0.04 13.21 -14.51
CA THR A 584 -0.76 12.28 -13.64
C THR A 584 -2.25 12.65 -13.55
N GLN A 585 -2.57 13.94 -13.58
CA GLN A 585 -3.95 14.45 -13.52
C GLN A 585 -4.77 14.19 -14.80
N ASN A 586 -4.12 13.87 -15.93
CA ASN A 586 -4.81 13.66 -17.20
C ASN A 586 -5.44 12.26 -17.27
N LEU A 587 -6.76 12.21 -17.20
CA LEU A 587 -7.53 10.96 -17.25
C LEU A 587 -8.01 10.57 -18.66
N THR A 588 -7.86 11.44 -19.64
CA THR A 588 -8.27 11.22 -21.04
C THR A 588 -7.09 11.53 -21.96
N TYR A 589 -6.82 10.65 -22.93
CA TYR A 589 -5.81 10.85 -23.96
C TYR A 589 -6.44 11.02 -25.34
N THR A 590 -5.71 11.62 -26.26
CA THR A 590 -6.02 11.45 -27.69
C THR A 590 -5.69 10.02 -28.11
N VAL A 591 -6.26 9.56 -29.23
CA VAL A 591 -5.94 8.23 -29.78
C VAL A 591 -4.44 8.15 -30.09
N GLU A 592 -3.89 9.24 -30.62
CA GLU A 592 -2.47 9.38 -30.96
C GLU A 592 -1.58 9.27 -29.72
N ASP A 593 -1.89 10.00 -28.65
CA ASP A 593 -1.11 9.96 -27.41
C ASP A 593 -1.18 8.59 -26.72
N PHE A 594 -2.36 7.97 -26.70
CA PHE A 594 -2.51 6.63 -26.12
C PHE A 594 -1.63 5.62 -26.84
N ARG A 595 -1.71 5.56 -28.17
CA ARG A 595 -0.91 4.64 -28.99
C ARG A 595 0.59 4.95 -28.88
N ALA A 596 0.96 6.22 -28.91
CA ALA A 596 2.35 6.65 -28.82
C ALA A 596 3.03 6.17 -27.52
N LEU A 597 2.32 6.21 -26.39
CA LEU A 597 2.83 5.72 -25.12
C LEU A 597 2.90 4.20 -25.04
N VAL A 598 1.90 3.48 -25.57
CA VAL A 598 1.94 2.01 -25.69
C VAL A 598 3.14 1.57 -26.55
N ASP A 599 3.32 2.19 -27.71
CA ASP A 599 4.40 1.82 -28.63
C ASP A 599 5.78 2.19 -28.07
N LEU A 600 5.93 3.35 -27.42
CA LEU A 600 7.18 3.74 -26.75
C LEU A 600 7.58 2.71 -25.68
N THR A 601 6.66 2.37 -24.78
CA THR A 601 6.96 1.47 -23.65
C THR A 601 7.13 0.02 -24.09
N SER A 602 6.44 -0.41 -25.14
CA SER A 602 6.69 -1.68 -25.82
C SER A 602 8.07 -1.71 -26.47
N TYR A 603 8.41 -0.68 -27.26
CA TYR A 603 9.72 -0.56 -27.90
C TYR A 603 10.86 -0.62 -26.89
N ASN A 604 10.77 0.12 -25.76
CA ASN A 604 11.84 0.15 -24.76
C ASN A 604 12.14 -1.26 -24.21
N VAL A 605 11.14 -2.12 -24.07
CA VAL A 605 11.31 -3.52 -23.66
C VAL A 605 11.92 -4.35 -24.79
N ILE A 606 11.35 -4.30 -25.99
CA ILE A 606 11.78 -5.12 -27.13
C ILE A 606 13.21 -4.78 -27.57
N ASN A 607 13.58 -3.49 -27.54
CA ASN A 607 14.92 -3.01 -27.88
C ASN A 607 15.99 -3.56 -26.92
N ASN A 608 15.60 -3.99 -25.72
CA ASN A 608 16.48 -4.57 -24.72
C ASN A 608 16.35 -6.09 -24.59
N LYS A 609 15.74 -6.77 -25.58
CA LYS A 609 15.50 -8.23 -25.58
C LYS A 609 16.74 -9.04 -25.18
N GLU A 610 17.88 -8.80 -25.85
CA GLU A 610 19.10 -9.59 -25.62
C GLU A 610 19.62 -9.45 -24.18
N SER A 611 19.60 -8.23 -23.64
CA SER A 611 19.99 -7.95 -22.25
C SER A 611 19.06 -8.64 -21.26
N ILE A 612 17.74 -8.60 -21.48
CA ILE A 612 16.75 -9.27 -20.64
C ILE A 612 16.99 -10.78 -20.62
N LEU A 613 17.12 -11.41 -21.79
CA LEU A 613 17.34 -12.86 -21.90
C LEU A 613 18.67 -13.28 -21.26
N LYS A 614 19.74 -12.49 -21.44
CA LYS A 614 21.03 -12.75 -20.80
C LYS A 614 20.92 -12.75 -19.27
N ILE A 615 20.17 -11.80 -18.69
CA ILE A 615 19.99 -11.73 -17.24
C ILE A 615 19.08 -12.84 -16.72
N ILE A 616 18.06 -13.24 -17.47
CA ILE A 616 17.23 -14.41 -17.13
C ILE A 616 18.10 -15.68 -17.10
N HIS A 617 18.97 -15.87 -18.08
CA HIS A 617 19.94 -16.98 -18.07
C HIS A 617 20.88 -16.89 -16.86
N ARG A 618 21.37 -15.70 -16.50
CA ARG A 618 22.21 -15.51 -15.31
C ARG A 618 21.47 -15.83 -14.01
N ALA A 619 20.19 -15.48 -13.90
CA ALA A 619 19.35 -15.85 -12.76
C ALA A 619 19.16 -17.37 -12.65
N LEU A 620 18.99 -18.05 -13.78
CA LEU A 620 18.93 -19.52 -13.84
C LEU A 620 20.26 -20.17 -13.40
N GLU A 621 21.41 -19.63 -13.83
CA GLU A 621 22.73 -20.10 -13.41
C GLU A 621 22.97 -19.91 -11.91
N ARG A 622 22.57 -18.75 -11.36
CA ARG A 622 22.64 -18.48 -9.91
C ARG A 622 21.83 -19.52 -9.12
N LYS A 623 20.62 -19.84 -9.58
CA LYS A 623 19.72 -20.77 -8.89
C LYS A 623 20.11 -22.25 -9.02
N THR A 624 20.77 -22.62 -10.10
CA THR A 624 21.31 -23.98 -10.28
C THR A 624 22.61 -24.21 -9.50
N SER A 625 23.30 -23.14 -9.12
CA SER A 625 24.57 -23.19 -8.37
C SER A 625 24.39 -23.13 -6.84
N GLN A 626 23.20 -22.73 -6.36
CA GLN A 626 22.79 -22.76 -4.95
C GLN A 626 22.13 -24.11 -4.62
#